data_AF-A0A924FWL9-F1
#
_entry.id   AF-A0A924FWL9-F1
#
_cell.length_a   1.000
_cell.length_b   1.000
_cell.length_c   1.000
_cell.angle_alpha   90.00
_cell.angle_beta   90.00
_cell.angle_gamma   90.00
#
_symmetry.space_group_name_H-M   'P 1'
#
loop_
_entity.id
_entity.type
_entity.pdbx_description
1 polymer ?
#
loop_
_entity_poly.entity_id
_entity_poly.type
_entity_poly.pdbx_seq_one_letter_code
_entity_poly.pdbx_strand_id
1 'polypeptide(L)'
;HDQLLTEARAVAASIVASSPTAAAMTKTLLNNASNSTLDQMLEFESYATTVAFLTPEYEEGVQAFREKRAPDFARAAAKGRS
;
A
#
# COMPACT_ATOMS: atom_id res chain seq x y z
N HIS A 1 -5.75 -29.74 2.93
CA HIS A 1 -6.06 -28.98 1.71
C HIS A 1 -6.95 -27.77 2.04
N ASP A 2 -7.95 -27.92 2.91
CA ASP A 2 -8.88 -26.83 3.29
C ASP A 2 -8.24 -25.61 3.94
N GLN A 3 -7.14 -25.76 4.68
CA GLN A 3 -6.41 -24.63 5.26
C GLN A 3 -5.74 -23.73 4.21
N LEU A 4 -5.35 -24.27 3.05
CA LEU A 4 -4.64 -23.51 2.02
C LEU A 4 -5.47 -22.33 1.51
N LEU A 5 -6.75 -22.58 1.21
CA LEU A 5 -7.65 -21.54 0.72
C LEU A 5 -8.00 -20.52 1.80
N THR A 6 -8.08 -20.96 3.06
CA THR A 6 -8.31 -20.05 4.20
C THR A 6 -7.15 -19.09 4.37
N GLU A 7 -5.92 -19.59 4.40
CA GLU A 7 -4.71 -18.75 4.53
C GLU A 7 -4.53 -17.83 3.32
N ALA A 8 -4.73 -18.32 2.10
CA ALA A 8 -4.64 -17.49 0.89
C ALA A 8 -5.63 -16.32 0.92
N ARG A 9 -6.86 -16.55 1.41
CA ARG A 9 -7.86 -15.49 1.58
C ARG A 9 -7.50 -14.53 2.70
N ALA A 10 -6.91 -15.00 3.79
CA ALA A 10 -6.44 -14.14 4.87
C ALA A 10 -5.35 -13.17 4.40
N VAL A 11 -4.41 -13.66 3.59
CA VAL A 11 -3.38 -12.81 2.95
C VAL A 11 -4.02 -11.82 1.97
N ALA A 12 -4.96 -12.25 1.14
CA ALA A 12 -5.64 -11.33 0.23
C ALA A 12 -6.40 -10.23 0.99
N ALA A 13 -7.04 -10.57 2.11
CA ALA A 13 -7.76 -9.62 2.95
C ALA A 13 -6.82 -8.57 3.58
N SER A 14 -5.61 -8.95 4.01
CA SER A 14 -4.65 -7.99 4.56
C SER A 14 -4.11 -7.02 3.51
N ILE A 15 -3.92 -7.50 2.27
CA ILE A 15 -3.51 -6.65 1.14
C ILE A 15 -4.63 -5.65 0.81
N VAL A 16 -5.88 -6.12 0.74
CA VAL A 16 -7.04 -5.26 0.44
C VAL A 16 -7.30 -4.23 1.55
N ALA A 17 -6.96 -4.55 2.80
CA ALA A 17 -7.05 -3.62 3.92
C ALA A 17 -5.96 -2.53 3.93
N SER A 18 -4.98 -2.60 3.04
CA SER A 18 -3.90 -1.62 2.91
C SER A 18 -4.26 -0.50 1.90
N SER A 19 -3.46 0.58 1.87
CA SER A 19 -3.62 1.62 0.84
C SER A 19 -3.42 1.02 -0.56
N PRO A 20 -4.39 1.16 -1.50
CA PRO A 20 -4.26 0.61 -2.85
C PRO A 20 -3.08 1.22 -3.62
N THR A 21 -2.86 2.53 -3.48
CA THR A 21 -1.78 3.24 -4.16
C THR A 21 -0.41 2.78 -3.66
N ALA A 22 -0.23 2.72 -2.34
CA ALA A 22 1.02 2.25 -1.74
C ALA A 22 1.28 0.77 -2.09
N ALA A 23 0.27 -0.10 -2.00
CA ALA A 23 0.41 -1.51 -2.34
C ALA A 23 0.80 -1.72 -3.81
N ALA A 24 0.23 -0.93 -4.74
CA ALA A 24 0.60 -0.97 -6.15
C ALA A 24 2.05 -0.53 -6.38
N MET A 25 2.50 0.56 -5.74
CA MET A 25 3.88 1.03 -5.82
C MET A 25 4.86 -0.01 -5.28
N THR A 26 4.60 -0.55 -4.09
CA THR A 26 5.43 -1.60 -3.49
C THR A 26 5.53 -2.82 -4.41
N LYS A 27 4.43 -3.24 -5.04
CA LYS A 27 4.46 -4.35 -6.02
C LYS A 27 5.34 -4.03 -7.22
N THR A 28 5.24 -2.82 -7.77
CA THR A 28 6.10 -2.38 -8.88
C THR A 28 7.58 -2.40 -8.50
N LEU A 29 7.92 -1.87 -7.32
CA LEU A 29 9.29 -1.86 -6.81
C LEU A 29 9.84 -3.28 -6.61
N LEU A 30 9.06 -4.17 -5.99
CA LEU A 30 9.45 -5.56 -5.79
C LEU A 30 9.70 -6.30 -7.10
N ASN A 31 8.87 -6.08 -8.12
CA ASN A 31 9.08 -6.67 -9.45
C ASN A 31 10.36 -6.16 -10.12
N ASN A 32 10.79 -4.94 -9.82
CA ASN A 32 11.99 -4.33 -10.39
C ASN A 32 13.28 -4.61 -9.58
N ALA A 33 13.14 -5.09 -8.33
CA ALA A 33 14.25 -5.26 -7.41
C ALA A 33 15.36 -6.19 -7.95
N SER A 34 14.99 -7.29 -8.61
CA SER A 34 15.97 -8.24 -9.17
C SER A 34 16.84 -7.67 -10.29
N ASN A 35 16.44 -6.55 -10.90
CA ASN A 35 17.13 -5.91 -12.03
C ASN A 35 17.79 -4.58 -11.65
N SER A 36 17.78 -4.20 -10.37
CA SER A 36 18.25 -2.90 -9.88
C SER A 36 19.34 -3.08 -8.83
N THR A 37 20.24 -2.10 -8.72
CA THR A 37 21.16 -2.04 -7.58
C THR A 37 20.43 -1.56 -6.33
N LEU A 38 21.03 -1.76 -5.16
CA LEU A 38 20.50 -1.26 -3.90
C LEU A 38 20.28 0.27 -3.93
N ASP A 39 21.27 1.02 -4.43
CA ASP A 39 21.19 2.48 -4.49
C ASP A 39 20.02 2.96 -5.37
N GLN A 40 19.82 2.30 -6.52
CA GLN A 40 18.68 2.59 -7.40
C GLN A 40 17.34 2.29 -6.71
N MET A 41 17.26 1.18 -5.98
CA MET A 41 16.03 0.84 -5.25
C MET A 41 15.72 1.85 -4.14
N LEU A 42 16.72 2.35 -3.42
CA LEU A 42 16.53 3.38 -2.40
C LEU A 42 16.03 4.70 -3.01
N GLU A 43 16.53 5.09 -4.18
CA GLU A 43 16.02 6.26 -4.91
C GLU A 43 14.56 6.05 -5.35
N PHE A 44 14.23 4.88 -5.88
CA PHE A 44 12.85 4.56 -6.28
C PHE A 44 11.89 4.52 -5.10
N GLU A 45 12.32 3.98 -3.95
CA GLU A 45 11.54 3.97 -2.70
C GLU A 45 11.30 5.38 -2.17
N SER A 46 12.32 6.24 -2.22
CA SER A 46 12.20 7.65 -1.82
C SER A 46 11.13 8.37 -2.64
N TYR A 47 11.16 8.19 -3.97
CA TYR A 47 10.15 8.75 -4.86
C TYR A 47 8.75 8.19 -4.58
N ALA A 48 8.61 6.86 -4.53
CA ALA A 48 7.33 6.21 -4.29
C ALA A 48 6.71 6.63 -2.95
N THR A 49 7.52 6.71 -1.89
CA THR A 49 7.07 7.15 -0.57
C THR A 49 6.61 8.61 -0.58
N THR A 50 7.38 9.48 -1.25
CA THR A 50 7.02 10.89 -1.40
C THR A 50 5.67 11.04 -2.10
N VAL A 51 5.43 10.31 -3.19
CA VAL A 51 4.13 10.33 -3.89
C VAL A 51 3.03 9.76 -2.99
N ALA A 52 3.28 8.66 -2.27
CA ALA A 52 2.31 8.07 -1.36
C ALA A 52 1.86 9.05 -0.26
N PHE A 53 2.77 9.86 0.29
CA PHE A 53 2.44 10.88 1.29
C PHE A 53 1.54 12.00 0.78
N LEU A 54 1.49 12.23 -0.53
CA LEU A 54 0.62 13.23 -1.15
C LEU A 54 -0.80 12.70 -1.42
N THR A 55 -1.06 11.42 -1.15
CA THR A 55 -2.36 10.79 -1.41
C THR A 55 -3.37 11.03 -0.29
N PRO A 56 -4.68 11.09 -0.60
CA PRO A 56 -5.72 11.10 0.43
C PRO A 56 -5.68 9.87 1.35
N GLU A 57 -5.21 8.72 0.85
CA GLU A 57 -5.02 7.51 1.66
C GLU A 57 -4.01 7.74 2.80
N TYR A 58 -2.96 8.54 2.59
CA TYR A 58 -2.01 8.88 3.65
C TYR A 58 -2.69 9.69 4.76
N GLU A 59 -3.45 10.72 4.39
CA GLU A 59 -4.21 11.53 5.35
C GLU A 59 -5.17 10.65 6.16
N GLU A 60 -5.95 9.81 5.48
CA GLU A 60 -6.87 8.86 6.12
C GLU A 60 -6.15 7.89 7.06
N GLY A 61 -4.99 7.35 6.66
CA GLY A 61 -4.18 6.47 7.49
C GLY A 61 -3.70 7.15 8.77
N VAL A 62 -3.21 8.38 8.66
CA VAL A 62 -2.78 9.18 9.82
C VAL A 62 -3.96 9.50 10.75
N GLN A 63 -5.11 9.90 10.20
CA GLN A 63 -6.29 10.20 11.01
C GLN A 63 -6.86 8.95 11.69
N ALA A 64 -7.02 7.86 10.96
CA ALA A 64 -7.50 6.59 11.50
C ALA A 64 -6.62 6.07 12.63
N PHE A 65 -5.29 6.19 12.48
CA PHE A 65 -4.34 5.85 13.53
C PHE A 65 -4.53 6.71 14.79
N ARG A 66 -4.65 8.04 14.63
CA ARG A 66 -4.90 8.97 15.75
C ARG A 66 -6.23 8.69 16.45
N GLU A 67 -7.26 8.36 15.69
CA GLU A 67 -8.61 8.05 16.17
C GLU A 67 -8.77 6.61 16.67
N LYS A 68 -7.72 5.78 16.58
CA LYS A 68 -7.72 4.35 16.98
C LYS A 68 -8.80 3.52 16.30
N ARG A 69 -9.06 3.82 15.01
CA ARG A 69 -10.01 3.08 14.17
C ARG A 69 -9.30 2.48 12.97
N ALA A 70 -9.96 1.53 12.30
CA ALA A 70 -9.47 1.04 11.02
C ALA A 70 -9.57 2.16 9.94
N PRO A 71 -8.56 2.31 9.07
CA PRO A 71 -8.60 3.25 7.95
C PRO A 71 -9.55 2.77 6.86
N ASP A 72 -10.26 3.71 6.22
CA ASP A 72 -11.07 3.45 5.02
C ASP A 72 -10.32 3.94 3.77
N PHE A 73 -9.33 3.16 3.35
CA PHE A 73 -8.51 3.50 2.18
C PHE A 73 -9.28 3.44 0.86
N ALA A 74 -10.34 2.63 0.77
CA ALA A 74 -11.18 2.55 -0.44
C ALA A 74 -11.90 3.88 -0.67
N ARG A 75 -12.50 4.45 0.38
CA ARG A 75 -13.12 5.78 0.33
C ARG A 75 -12.09 6.87 0.07
N ALA A 76 -10.95 6.83 0.74
CA ALA A 76 -9.90 7.83 0.58
C ALA A 76 -9.35 7.86 -0.86
N ALA A 77 -9.04 6.69 -1.42
CA ALA A 77 -8.57 6.56 -2.80
C ALA A 77 -9.60 7.04 -3.84
N ALA A 78 -10.90 6.88 -3.56
CA ALA A 78 -11.95 7.39 -4.45
C ALA A 78 -11.97 8.93 -4.51
N LYS A 79 -11.68 9.62 -3.39
CA LYS A 79 -11.62 11.08 -3.30
C LYS A 79 -10.47 11.70 -4.09
N GLY A 80 -9.36 10.99 -4.26
CA GLY A 80 -8.21 11.47 -5.04
C GLY A 80 -8.38 11.39 -6.55
N ARG A 81 -9.44 10.73 -7.04
CA ARG A 81 -9.72 10.54 -8.48
C ARG A 81 -10.81 11.47 -9.03
N SER A 82 -11.45 12.26 -8.17
CA SER A 82 -12.47 13.28 -8.51
C SER A 82 -11.86 14.66 -8.63
#